data_AF-A0A497HEU8-F1
#
_entry.id   AF-A0A497HEU8-F1
#
_cell.length_a   1.000
_cell.length_b   1.000
_cell.length_c   1.000
_cell.angle_alpha   90.00
_cell.angle_beta   90.00
_cell.angle_gamma   90.00
#
_symmetry.space_group_name_H-M   'P 1'
#
loop_
_entity.id
_entity.type
_entity.pdbx_description
1 polymer ?
#
loop_
_entity_poly.entity_id
_entity_poly.type
_entity_poly.pdbx_seq_one_letter_code
_entity_poly.pdbx_strand_id
1 'polypeptide(L)'
;MMVKFEYIIDKVTKLENGEVEIIATGISSENIATTIDPEMEMLMRSIPPQMRELMNQQQKMFQEMQKPMIKFRITGEEYSEGRWKVGDMVDVIIREKEF
;
A
#
# COMPACT_ATOMS: atom_id res chain seq x y z
N MET A 1 -12.27 -20.79 -0.83
CA MET A 1 -10.84 -20.44 -0.61
C MET A 1 -10.70 -19.23 0.34
N MET A 2 -9.61 -19.09 1.12
CA MET A 2 -9.36 -17.94 2.01
C MET A 2 -8.01 -17.29 1.68
N VAL A 3 -8.02 -15.97 1.45
CA VAL A 3 -6.83 -15.18 1.14
C VAL A 3 -6.70 -14.06 2.18
N LYS A 4 -5.49 -13.84 2.70
CA LYS A 4 -5.17 -12.78 3.66
C LYS A 4 -4.26 -11.75 2.98
N PHE A 5 -4.62 -10.48 3.11
CA PHE A 5 -3.80 -9.35 2.69
C PHE A 5 -3.43 -8.51 3.91
N GLU A 6 -2.19 -8.05 3.94
CA GLU A 6 -1.66 -7.25 5.06
C GLU A 6 -1.38 -5.83 4.57
N TYR A 7 -1.86 -4.85 5.35
CA TYR A 7 -1.72 -3.41 5.08
C TYR A 7 -1.11 -2.73 6.31
N ILE A 8 -0.41 -1.61 6.12
CA ILE A 8 0.03 -0.71 7.18
C ILE A 8 -0.77 0.58 7.09
N ILE A 9 -1.23 1.10 8.23
CA ILE A 9 -1.91 2.40 8.30
C ILE A 9 -0.88 3.50 8.03
N ASP A 10 -1.08 4.25 6.96
CA ASP A 10 -0.23 5.40 6.61
C ASP A 10 -0.81 6.72 7.09
N LYS A 11 -2.15 6.80 7.15
CA LYS A 11 -2.84 8.04 7.50
C LYS A 11 -4.11 7.79 8.30
N VAL A 12 -4.28 8.61 9.33
CA VAL A 12 -5.46 8.65 10.19
C VAL A 12 -5.96 10.10 10.21
N THR A 13 -7.23 10.31 9.85
CA THR A 13 -7.85 11.64 9.81
C THR A 13 -9.15 11.63 10.61
N LYS A 14 -9.25 12.44 11.67
CA LYS A 14 -10.50 12.63 12.40
C LYS A 14 -11.43 13.53 11.59
N LEU A 15 -12.67 13.11 11.42
CA LEU A 15 -13.71 13.83 10.70
C LEU A 15 -14.57 14.64 11.68
N GLU A 16 -15.24 15.68 11.17
CA GLU A 16 -16.08 16.58 11.97
C GLU A 16 -17.30 15.89 12.59
N ASN A 17 -17.75 14.78 12.00
CA ASN A 17 -18.86 13.95 12.49
C ASN A 17 -18.46 12.98 13.61
N GLY A 18 -17.21 13.02 14.09
CA GLY A 18 -16.72 12.12 15.14
C GLY A 18 -16.25 10.76 14.64
N GLU A 19 -16.31 10.49 13.33
CA GLU A 19 -15.70 9.31 12.70
C GLU A 19 -14.20 9.54 12.45
N VAL A 20 -13.49 8.44 12.20
CA VAL A 20 -12.08 8.47 11.84
C VAL A 20 -11.89 7.76 10.51
N GLU A 21 -11.29 8.47 9.56
CA GLU A 21 -10.89 7.94 8.27
C GLU A 21 -9.48 7.35 8.35
N ILE A 22 -9.35 6.11 7.89
CA ILE A 22 -8.09 5.36 7.89
C ILE A 22 -7.73 5.03 6.44
N ILE A 23 -6.47 5.30 6.10
CA ILE A 23 -5.85 4.91 4.83
C ILE A 23 -4.70 3.97 5.17
N ALA A 24 -4.72 2.79 4.57
CA ALA A 24 -3.68 1.79 4.74
C ALA A 24 -3.19 1.26 3.39
N THR A 25 -1.90 1.03 3.28
CA THR A 25 -1.24 0.58 2.05
C THR A 25 -0.68 -0.82 2.23
N GLY A 26 -0.80 -1.65 1.19
CA GLY A 26 -0.38 -3.04 1.20
C GLY A 26 1.11 -3.16 1.48
N ILE A 27 1.46 -4.11 2.34
CA ILE A 27 2.84 -4.29 2.80
C ILE A 27 3.71 -4.93 1.72
N SER A 28 3.12 -5.56 0.69
CA SER A 28 3.77 -6.51 -0.23
C SER A 28 5.24 -6.20 -0.52
N SER A 29 6.12 -6.80 0.27
CA SER A 29 7.57 -6.67 0.10
C SER A 29 8.12 -7.64 -0.95
N GLU A 30 7.35 -8.65 -1.36
CA GLU A 30 7.92 -9.81 -2.09
C GLU A 30 7.21 -10.22 -3.38
N ASN A 31 5.98 -9.76 -3.67
CA ASN A 31 5.21 -10.24 -4.83
C ASN A 31 4.35 -9.14 -5.48
N ILE A 32 4.87 -7.92 -5.63
CA ILE A 32 4.33 -7.04 -6.67
C ILE A 32 4.72 -7.71 -7.97
N ALA A 33 3.76 -8.24 -8.72
CA ALA A 33 3.98 -8.68 -10.09
C ALA A 33 4.32 -7.43 -10.90
N THR A 34 5.59 -7.02 -10.85
CA THR A 34 6.10 -6.00 -11.74
C THR A 34 6.22 -6.67 -13.10
N THR A 35 5.25 -6.42 -13.97
CA THR A 35 5.45 -6.58 -15.40
C THR A 35 6.46 -5.49 -15.79
N ILE A 36 7.75 -5.77 -15.59
CA ILE A 36 8.79 -4.93 -16.16
C ILE A 36 8.65 -5.15 -17.66
N ASP A 37 8.17 -4.12 -18.35
CA ASP A 37 8.10 -4.13 -19.81
C ASP A 37 9.51 -4.45 -20.37
N PRO A 38 9.65 -5.44 -21.26
CA PRO A 38 10.93 -5.79 -21.88
C PRO A 38 11.66 -4.59 -22.50
N GLU A 39 10.92 -3.59 -23.00
CA GLU A 39 11.51 -2.35 -23.53
C GLU A 39 12.16 -1.51 -22.42
N MET A 40 11.55 -1.48 -21.23
CA MET A 40 12.09 -0.78 -20.07
C MET A 40 13.39 -1.42 -19.57
N GLU A 41 13.51 -2.75 -19.66
CA GLU A 41 14.73 -3.48 -19.30
C GLU A 41 15.89 -3.20 -20.28
N MET A 42 15.60 -3.15 -21.58
CA MET A 42 16.60 -2.81 -22.61
C MET A 42 17.10 -1.36 -22.46
N LEU A 43 16.21 -0.43 -22.14
CA LEU A 43 16.56 0.97 -21.91
C LEU A 43 17.46 1.14 -20.69
N MET A 44 17.28 0.39 -19.61
CA MET A 44 18.12 0.47 -18.41
C MET A 44 19.59 0.10 -18.65
N ARG A 45 19.88 -0.74 -19.66
CA ARG A 45 21.25 -1.19 -19.98
C ARG A 45 22.07 -0.13 -20.74
N SER A 46 21.44 0.88 -21.33
CA SER A 46 22.10 1.94 -22.09
C SER A 46 22.32 3.25 -21.31
N ILE A 47 21.91 3.30 -20.04
CA ILE A 47 21.87 4.54 -19.25
C ILE A 47 23.24 4.85 -18.60
N PRO A 48 23.76 6.08 -18.76
CA PRO A 48 24.96 6.54 -18.07
C PRO A 48 24.86 6.41 -16.54
N PRO A 49 25.96 6.11 -15.83
CA PRO A 49 25.95 5.88 -14.38
C PRO A 49 25.34 7.03 -13.56
N GLN A 50 25.51 8.27 -14.02
CA GLN A 50 25.02 9.49 -13.38
C GLN A 50 23.48 9.58 -13.30
N MET A 51 22.78 8.88 -14.20
CA MET A 51 21.32 8.86 -14.28
C MET A 51 20.69 7.67 -13.52
N ARG A 52 21.51 6.74 -13.01
CA ARG A 52 21.04 5.55 -12.28
C ARG A 52 20.38 5.92 -10.95
N GLU A 53 20.90 6.91 -10.23
CA GLU A 53 20.29 7.36 -8.97
C GLU A 53 18.91 7.98 -9.17
N LEU A 54 18.75 8.81 -10.21
CA LEU A 54 17.47 9.40 -10.59
C LEU A 54 16.44 8.31 -10.98
N MET A 55 16.88 7.31 -11.74
CA MET A 55 16.05 6.16 -12.12
C MET A 55 15.63 5.31 -10.92
N ASN A 56 16.54 5.05 -9.99
CA ASN A 56 16.24 4.33 -8.75
C ASN A 56 15.22 5.08 -7.89
N GLN A 57 15.32 6.42 -7.83
CA GLN A 57 14.32 7.24 -7.14
C GLN A 57 12.96 7.19 -7.84
N GLN A 58 12.92 7.27 -9.18
CA GLN A 58 11.67 7.13 -9.94
C GLN A 58 11.04 5.76 -9.77
N GLN A 59 11.82 4.68 -9.80
CA GLN A 59 11.32 3.33 -9.57
C GLN A 59 10.73 3.16 -8.17
N LYS A 60 11.39 3.69 -7.13
CA LYS A 60 10.85 3.66 -5.77
C LYS A 60 9.50 4.38 -5.68
N MET A 61 9.40 5.58 -6.23
CA MET A 61 8.12 6.31 -6.28
C MET A 61 7.04 5.53 -7.04
N PHE A 62 7.40 4.90 -8.16
CA PHE A 62 6.44 4.11 -8.95
C PHE A 62 5.97 2.86 -8.20
N GLN A 63 6.88 2.17 -7.51
CA GLN A 63 6.53 1.03 -6.66
C GLN A 63 5.63 1.44 -5.50
N GLU A 64 5.88 2.58 -4.86
CA GLU A 64 5.01 3.11 -3.81
C GLU A 64 3.61 3.46 -4.34
N MET A 65 3.51 4.06 -5.53
CA MET A 65 2.22 4.34 -6.18
C MET A 65 1.43 3.07 -6.58
N GLN A 66 2.12 1.96 -6.80
CA GLN A 66 1.48 0.69 -7.20
C GLN A 66 0.99 -0.14 -6.01
N LYS A 67 1.37 0.21 -4.78
CA LYS A 67 0.91 -0.57 -3.63
C LYS A 67 -0.60 -0.46 -3.50
N PRO A 68 -1.31 -1.58 -3.29
CA PRO A 68 -2.75 -1.56 -3.13
C PRO A 68 -3.11 -0.73 -1.90
N MET A 69 -4.14 0.10 -2.01
CA MET A 69 -4.58 1.00 -0.95
C MET A 69 -6.01 0.66 -0.55
N ILE A 70 -6.25 0.59 0.75
CA ILE A 70 -7.59 0.52 1.31
C ILE A 70 -7.90 1.79 2.09
N LYS A 71 -9.15 2.24 1.97
CA LYS A 71 -9.67 3.41 2.65
C LYS A 71 -11.00 3.03 3.30
N PHE A 72 -11.12 3.25 4.60
CA PHE A 72 -12.34 2.95 5.35
C PHE A 72 -12.54 3.95 6.48
N ARG A 73 -13.73 3.91 7.08
CA ARG A 73 -14.08 4.74 8.25
C ARG A 73 -14.43 3.85 9.42
N ILE A 74 -14.02 4.29 10.59
CA ILE A 74 -14.40 3.70 11.87
C ILE A 74 -15.05 4.77 12.73
N THR A 75 -15.79 4.34 13.74
CA THR A 75 -16.36 5.22 14.75
C THR A 75 -15.28 5.79 15.68
N GLY A 76 -15.58 6.90 16.36
CA GLY A 76 -14.70 7.46 17.39
C GLY A 76 -14.49 6.52 18.57
N GLU A 77 -15.49 5.68 18.89
CA GLU A 77 -15.40 4.66 19.94
C GLU A 77 -14.36 3.60 19.57
N GLU A 78 -14.45 3.01 18.37
CA GLU A 78 -13.47 2.04 17.86
C GLU A 78 -12.05 2.64 17.82
N TYR A 79 -11.92 3.91 17.43
CA TYR A 79 -10.63 4.60 17.43
C TYR A 79 -10.02 4.73 18.84
N SER A 80 -10.85 4.96 19.86
CA SER A 80 -10.42 5.18 21.25
C SER A 80 -9.77 3.95 21.89
N GLU A 81 -10.02 2.75 21.34
CA GLU A 81 -9.38 1.49 21.76
C GLU A 81 -7.87 1.45 21.46
N GLY A 82 -7.36 2.39 20.66
CA GLY A 82 -5.93 2.65 20.50
C GLY A 82 -5.18 1.76 19.50
N ARG A 83 -5.89 0.91 18.74
CA ARG A 83 -5.35 -0.03 17.74
C ARG A 83 -5.32 0.50 16.29
N TRP A 84 -5.49 1.80 16.13
CA TRP A 84 -5.73 2.44 14.83
C TRP A 84 -4.77 3.62 14.59
N LYS A 85 -3.47 3.42 14.86
CA LYS A 85 -2.43 4.44 14.70
C LYS A 85 -1.66 4.23 13.42
N VAL A 86 -1.01 5.28 12.94
CA VAL A 86 -0.06 5.19 11.84
C VAL A 86 1.04 4.20 12.21
N GLY A 87 1.34 3.27 11.30
CA GLY A 87 2.27 2.16 11.51
C GLY A 87 1.62 0.86 12.00
N ASP A 88 0.38 0.89 12.49
CA ASP A 88 -0.34 -0.32 12.87
C ASP A 88 -0.71 -1.16 11.63
N MET A 89 -0.79 -2.48 11.81
CA MET A 89 -1.09 -3.43 10.75
C MET A 89 -2.60 -3.70 10.66
N VAL A 90 -3.12 -3.79 9.44
CA VAL A 90 -4.52 -4.13 9.12
C VAL A 90 -4.54 -5.38 8.26
N ASP A 91 -5.20 -6.42 8.78
CA ASP A 91 -5.40 -7.69 8.10
C ASP A 91 -6.76 -7.71 7.38
N VAL A 92 -6.74 -7.83 6.05
CA VAL A 92 -7.94 -8.01 5.23
C VAL A 92 -8.07 -9.47 4.83
N ILE A 93 -9.12 -10.12 5.33
CA ILE A 93 -9.42 -11.53 5.05
C ILE A 93 -10.53 -11.61 4.01
N ILE A 94 -10.23 -12.15 2.83
CA ILE A 94 -11.20 -12.40 1.77
C ILE A 94 -11.60 -13.88 1.79
N ARG A 95 -12.90 -14.13 1.81
CA ARG A 95 -13.49 -15.47 1.75
C ARG A 95 -14.43 -15.54 0.56
N GLU A 96 -14.35 -16.64 -0.16
CA GLU A 96 -15.33 -16.96 -1.20
C GLU A 96 -16.70 -17.18 -0.55
N LYS A 97 -17.74 -16.54 -1.11
CA LYS A 97 -19.10 -16.70 -0.62
C LYS A 97 -19.67 -17.98 -1.21
N GLU A 98 -19.97 -18.95 -0.35
CA GLU A 98 -20.76 -20.12 -0.74
C GLU A 98 -22.20 -19.64 -1.02
N PHE A 99 -22.71 -19.94 -2.22
CA PHE A 99 -24.07 -19.64 -2.65
C PHE A 99 -24.95 -20.87 -2.51
#